data_AF-A0A2N7F4R2-F1
#
_entry.id   AF-A0A2N7F4R2-F1
#
_cell.length_a   1.000
_cell.length_b   1.000
_cell.length_c   1.000
_cell.angle_alpha   90.00
_cell.angle_beta   90.00
_cell.angle_gamma   90.00
#
_symmetry.space_group_name_H-M   'P 1'
#
loop_
_entity.id
_entity.type
_entity.pdbx_description
1 polymer ?
#
loop_
_entity_poly.entity_id
_entity_poly.type
_entity_poly.pdbx_seq_one_letter_code
_entity_poly.pdbx_strand_id
1 'polypeptide(L)'
;MFEPIESEIDELQLAISLPELDSVVNGTLLPFDALTASSLSDSIFDALFVSGTFAEQSKELSQVCVDKRIELVVLENPTNDLTVIHDVVINLVDKLFSDEMPNNIDLADLRLLNQYSDHLLAFNNKCAAINYMSTQKLGVVMGGVYLAHGQTDLDEYENTNQDLIHHIPETGFLCSSYHSLGRSECTILIGIKRLGETQ
;
A
#
# COMPACT_ATOMS: atom_id res chain seq x y z
N MET A 1 2.19 39.93 20.44
CA MET A 1 3.16 38.91 19.98
C MET A 1 2.43 37.59 20.11
N PHE A 2 2.09 36.95 19.00
CA PHE A 2 1.57 35.58 19.03
C PHE A 2 2.81 34.68 19.00
N GLU A 3 3.08 33.97 20.09
CA GLU A 3 4.02 32.86 20.06
C GLU A 3 3.39 31.78 19.18
N PRO A 4 4.08 31.29 18.13
CA PRO A 4 3.59 30.13 17.40
C PRO A 4 3.57 28.98 18.39
N ILE A 5 2.40 28.33 18.52
CA ILE A 5 2.35 27.01 19.14
C ILE A 5 3.07 26.12 18.13
N GLU A 6 4.32 25.75 18.42
CA GLU A 6 4.93 24.57 17.81
C GLU A 6 4.11 23.38 18.30
N SER A 7 2.99 23.11 17.62
CA SER A 7 2.40 21.78 17.67
C SER A 7 3.43 20.88 17.02
N GLU A 8 4.16 20.09 17.81
CA GLU A 8 4.83 18.89 17.31
C GLU A 8 3.77 18.15 16.49
N ILE A 9 3.90 18.21 15.16
CA ILE A 9 3.07 17.43 14.28
C ILE A 9 3.52 16.00 14.55
N ASP A 10 2.62 15.15 15.04
CA ASP A 10 2.91 13.73 15.25
C ASP A 10 3.53 13.17 13.95
N GLU A 11 4.81 12.83 14.01
CA GLU A 11 5.54 12.30 12.86
C GLU A 11 4.97 10.93 12.50
N LEU A 12 4.70 10.71 11.22
CA LEU A 12 4.18 9.45 10.69
C LEU A 12 5.01 8.25 11.16
N GLN A 13 4.39 7.30 11.87
CA GLN A 13 5.05 6.09 12.36
C GLN A 13 4.56 4.86 11.59
N LEU A 14 5.37 4.35 10.66
CA LEU A 14 5.04 3.14 9.91
C LEU A 14 5.87 1.95 10.39
N ALA A 15 5.23 0.80 10.58
CA ALA A 15 5.89 -0.49 10.77
C ALA A 15 5.82 -1.31 9.48
N ILE A 16 6.90 -2.02 9.16
CA ILE A 16 7.02 -2.85 7.96
C ILE A 16 7.52 -4.22 8.40
N SER A 17 6.84 -5.27 7.96
CA SER A 17 7.23 -6.65 8.27
C SER A 17 6.94 -7.55 7.09
N LEU A 18 7.95 -7.72 6.23
CA LEU A 18 7.89 -8.54 5.02
C LEU A 18 8.89 -9.70 5.12
N PRO A 19 8.56 -10.90 4.59
CA PRO A 19 9.49 -12.02 4.52
C PRO A 19 10.75 -11.67 3.71
N GLU A 20 11.93 -12.06 4.16
CA GLU A 20 13.19 -11.85 3.42
C GLU A 20 13.55 -10.36 3.14
N LEU A 21 12.98 -9.42 3.90
CA LEU A 21 13.35 -8.01 3.85
C LEU A 21 14.39 -7.67 4.91
N ASP A 22 15.57 -7.23 4.48
CA ASP A 22 16.70 -6.97 5.38
C ASP A 22 16.71 -5.57 5.99
N SER A 23 16.22 -4.56 5.27
CA SER A 23 16.28 -3.16 5.71
C SER A 23 15.27 -2.27 4.99
N VAL A 24 14.92 -1.17 5.64
CA VAL A 24 14.10 -0.07 5.10
C VAL A 24 14.78 1.25 5.43
N VAL A 25 14.65 2.24 4.54
CA VAL A 25 15.18 3.59 4.78
C VAL A 25 14.23 4.39 5.66
N ASN A 26 12.93 4.27 5.38
CA ASN A 26 11.86 4.96 6.09
C ASN A 26 10.96 3.94 6.81
N GLY A 27 10.42 4.33 7.97
CA GLY A 27 9.66 3.44 8.85
C GLY A 27 10.52 2.49 9.68
N THR A 28 9.85 1.64 10.47
CA THR A 28 10.47 0.67 11.36
C THR A 28 10.31 -0.74 10.81
N LEU A 29 11.43 -1.42 10.53
CA LEU A 29 11.43 -2.83 10.15
C LEU A 29 11.23 -3.70 11.40
N LEU A 30 10.14 -4.47 11.41
CA LEU A 30 9.91 -5.55 12.35
C LEU A 30 10.25 -6.87 11.62
N PRO A 31 11.18 -7.69 12.15
CA PRO A 31 11.51 -8.96 11.51
C PRO A 31 10.27 -9.86 11.40
N PHE A 32 10.02 -10.39 10.21
CA PHE A 32 8.80 -11.16 9.93
C PHE A 32 8.62 -12.36 10.86
N ASP A 33 9.69 -13.11 11.13
CA ASP A 33 9.67 -14.28 12.03
C ASP A 33 9.42 -13.92 13.51
N ALA A 34 9.60 -12.65 13.87
CA ALA A 34 9.38 -12.13 15.22
C ALA A 34 8.07 -11.34 15.34
N LEU A 35 7.29 -11.22 14.26
CA LEU A 35 6.06 -10.45 14.25
C LEU A 35 4.96 -11.17 15.05
N THR A 36 4.61 -10.60 16.20
CA THR A 36 3.58 -11.12 17.11
C THR A 36 2.71 -9.99 17.65
N ALA A 37 1.60 -10.31 18.32
CA ALA A 37 0.82 -9.33 19.06
C ALA A 37 1.68 -8.44 20.00
N SER A 38 2.66 -9.06 20.66
CA SER A 38 3.53 -8.36 21.60
C SER A 38 4.56 -7.46 20.92
N SER A 39 4.96 -7.72 19.67
CA SER A 39 5.88 -6.80 18.98
C SER A 39 5.25 -5.43 18.72
N LEU A 40 3.91 -5.35 18.78
CA LEU A 40 3.16 -4.12 18.63
C LEU A 40 2.77 -3.49 19.98
N SER A 41 3.03 -4.13 21.14
CA SER A 41 2.48 -3.72 22.44
C SER A 41 2.97 -2.38 22.95
N ASP A 42 4.23 -2.03 22.70
CA ASP A 42 4.88 -0.85 23.29
C ASP A 42 5.15 0.27 22.27
N SER A 43 4.79 0.07 21.01
CA SER A 43 5.02 1.04 19.93
C SER A 43 3.73 1.74 19.51
N ILE A 44 3.85 3.01 19.12
CA ILE A 44 2.79 3.81 18.52
C ILE A 44 3.05 3.82 17.01
N PHE A 45 2.28 3.05 16.25
CA PHE A 45 2.34 3.02 14.80
C PHE A 45 1.01 3.48 14.21
N ASP A 46 1.06 4.26 13.13
CA ASP A 46 -0.11 4.66 12.36
C ASP A 46 -0.58 3.56 11.41
N ALA A 47 0.36 2.75 10.91
CA ALA A 47 0.09 1.59 10.07
C ALA A 47 1.18 0.52 10.17
N LEU A 48 0.80 -0.70 9.84
CA LEU A 48 1.66 -1.87 9.74
C LEU A 48 1.47 -2.51 8.35
N PHE A 49 2.54 -2.54 7.57
CA PHE A 49 2.60 -3.18 6.25
C PHE A 49 3.12 -4.61 6.39
N VAL A 50 2.33 -5.58 5.95
CA VAL A 50 2.69 -7.01 6.02
C VAL A 50 2.38 -7.74 4.72
N SER A 51 3.05 -8.89 4.54
CA SER A 51 2.71 -9.86 3.50
C SER A 51 3.10 -11.27 3.95
N GLY A 52 2.58 -12.30 3.29
CA GLY A 52 2.94 -13.69 3.56
C GLY A 52 2.46 -14.24 4.90
N THR A 53 1.56 -13.54 5.59
CA THR A 53 1.01 -14.00 6.87
C THR A 53 0.05 -15.19 6.67
N PHE A 54 0.15 -16.20 7.52
CA PHE A 54 -0.80 -17.31 7.53
C PHE A 54 -2.09 -16.91 8.27
N ALA A 55 -3.17 -17.69 8.09
CA ALA A 55 -4.51 -17.31 8.56
C ALA A 55 -4.60 -17.04 10.07
N GLU A 56 -3.91 -17.83 10.90
CA GLU A 56 -3.89 -17.64 12.36
C GLU A 56 -3.15 -16.36 12.76
N GLN A 57 -1.95 -16.13 12.21
CA GLN A 57 -1.17 -14.92 12.45
C GLN A 57 -1.92 -13.66 11.97
N SER A 58 -2.53 -13.74 10.78
CA SER A 58 -3.32 -12.63 10.23
C SER A 58 -4.46 -12.24 11.17
N LYS A 59 -5.17 -13.22 11.74
CA LYS A 59 -6.27 -12.97 12.67
C LYS A 59 -5.80 -12.32 13.98
N GLU A 60 -4.68 -12.79 14.52
CA GLU A 60 -4.09 -12.22 15.75
C GLU A 60 -3.65 -10.77 15.51
N LEU A 61 -2.94 -10.52 14.39
CA LEU A 61 -2.49 -9.18 14.01
C LEU A 61 -3.67 -8.24 13.76
N SER A 62 -4.70 -8.68 13.03
CA SER A 62 -5.91 -7.88 12.81
C SER A 62 -6.54 -7.44 14.13
N GLN A 63 -6.65 -8.34 15.11
CA GLN A 63 -7.23 -8.00 16.41
C GLN A 63 -6.40 -6.93 17.14
N VAL A 64 -5.09 -7.12 17.21
CA VAL A 64 -4.19 -6.20 17.92
C VAL A 64 -4.10 -4.84 17.25
N CYS A 65 -4.08 -4.82 15.90
CA CYS A 65 -4.11 -3.58 15.13
C CYS A 65 -5.40 -2.79 15.37
N VAL A 66 -6.56 -3.46 15.41
CA VAL A 66 -7.84 -2.82 15.77
C VAL A 66 -7.81 -2.24 17.18
N ASP A 67 -7.34 -3.01 18.17
CA ASP A 67 -7.31 -2.58 19.57
C ASP A 67 -6.39 -1.36 19.78
N LYS A 68 -5.32 -1.27 18.98
CA LYS A 68 -4.33 -0.19 19.03
C LYS A 68 -4.57 0.92 18.02
N ARG A 69 -5.59 0.81 17.18
CA ARG A 69 -5.88 1.74 16.06
C ARG A 69 -4.71 1.87 15.07
N ILE A 70 -3.99 0.78 14.84
CA ILE A 70 -2.97 0.66 13.81
C ILE A 70 -3.66 0.20 12.53
N GLU A 71 -3.44 0.89 11.42
CA GLU A 71 -3.93 0.42 10.13
C GLU A 71 -3.15 -0.82 9.67
N LEU A 72 -3.81 -1.97 9.57
CA LEU A 72 -3.16 -3.19 9.06
C LEU A 72 -3.31 -3.25 7.54
N VAL A 73 -2.22 -3.03 6.82
CA VAL A 73 -2.15 -3.10 5.35
C VAL A 73 -1.51 -4.43 4.96
N VAL A 74 -2.33 -5.37 4.51
CA VAL A 74 -1.88 -6.70 4.05
C VAL A 74 -1.76 -6.66 2.53
N LEU A 75 -0.53 -6.75 2.00
CA LEU A 75 -0.27 -6.75 0.58
C LEU A 75 0.00 -8.16 0.07
N GLU A 76 -0.58 -8.48 -1.07
CA GLU A 76 -0.37 -9.73 -1.78
C GLU A 76 0.08 -9.43 -3.21
N ASN A 77 0.62 -10.44 -3.90
CA ASN A 77 0.86 -10.39 -5.32
C ASN A 77 0.21 -11.64 -5.95
N PRO A 78 -0.43 -11.56 -7.12
CA PRO A 78 -1.14 -12.71 -7.71
C PRO A 78 -0.27 -13.96 -7.92
N THR A 79 1.04 -13.78 -8.11
CA THR A 79 2.01 -14.87 -8.29
C THR A 79 2.84 -15.15 -7.03
N ASN A 80 2.53 -14.49 -5.91
CA ASN A 80 3.29 -14.50 -4.66
C ASN A 80 4.76 -14.10 -4.85
N ASP A 81 5.03 -13.15 -5.76
CA ASP A 81 6.38 -12.64 -5.97
C ASP A 81 6.74 -11.63 -4.86
N LEU A 82 7.61 -12.05 -3.94
CA LEU A 82 8.07 -11.23 -2.82
C LEU A 82 8.84 -9.99 -3.28
N THR A 83 9.56 -10.06 -4.40
CA THR A 83 10.31 -8.91 -4.92
C THR A 83 9.35 -7.79 -5.31
N VAL A 84 8.24 -8.15 -5.97
CA VAL A 84 7.19 -7.19 -6.34
C VAL A 84 6.58 -6.54 -5.11
N ILE A 85 6.29 -7.34 -4.08
CA ILE A 85 5.72 -6.82 -2.83
C ILE A 85 6.72 -5.89 -2.13
N HIS A 86 8.00 -6.26 -2.06
CA HIS A 86 9.04 -5.43 -1.46
C HIS A 86 9.17 -4.09 -2.17
N ASP A 87 9.25 -4.09 -3.50
CA ASP A 87 9.33 -2.87 -4.30
C ASP A 87 8.13 -1.96 -4.00
N VAL A 88 6.92 -2.50 -4.04
CA VAL A 88 5.69 -1.71 -3.83
C VAL A 88 5.62 -1.14 -2.42
N VAL A 89 5.87 -1.94 -1.37
CA VAL A 89 5.83 -1.45 0.01
C VAL A 89 6.87 -0.37 0.24
N ILE A 90 8.10 -0.58 -0.25
CA ILE A 90 9.18 0.39 -0.04
C ILE A 90 8.89 1.69 -0.78
N ASN A 91 8.45 1.63 -2.04
CA ASN A 91 8.11 2.83 -2.80
C ASN A 91 6.93 3.59 -2.17
N LEU A 92 5.91 2.90 -1.65
CA LEU A 92 4.79 3.54 -0.94
C LEU A 92 5.26 4.23 0.34
N VAL A 93 6.04 3.53 1.16
CA VAL A 93 6.60 4.09 2.40
C VAL A 93 7.49 5.29 2.08
N ASP A 94 8.44 5.14 1.17
CA ASP A 94 9.34 6.23 0.77
C ASP A 94 8.55 7.43 0.26
N LYS A 95 7.47 7.19 -0.50
CA LYS A 95 6.58 8.26 -0.96
C LYS A 95 5.86 8.98 0.18
N LEU A 96 5.32 8.24 1.16
CA LEU A 96 4.60 8.79 2.31
C LEU A 96 5.50 9.66 3.22
N PHE A 97 6.80 9.36 3.26
CA PHE A 97 7.81 10.16 3.96
C PHE A 97 8.43 11.28 3.09
N SER A 98 8.08 11.34 1.79
CA SER A 98 8.65 12.32 0.87
C SER A 98 7.81 13.59 0.77
N ASP A 99 8.48 14.72 0.56
CA ASP A 99 7.85 15.97 0.13
C ASP A 99 7.76 16.10 -1.40
N GLU A 100 7.96 15.00 -2.14
CA GLU A 100 8.03 15.02 -3.60
C GLU A 100 6.67 15.31 -4.23
N MET A 101 6.64 16.22 -5.20
CA MET A 101 5.41 16.61 -5.90
C MET A 101 5.23 15.84 -7.22
N PRO A 102 3.99 15.53 -7.63
CA PRO A 102 2.73 15.74 -6.90
C PRO A 102 2.65 14.85 -5.65
N ASN A 103 2.21 15.39 -4.51
CA ASN A 103 2.03 14.62 -3.28
C ASN A 103 0.54 14.33 -3.04
N ASN A 104 -0.03 13.48 -3.90
CA ASN A 104 -1.46 13.18 -3.92
C ASN A 104 -1.81 11.85 -3.24
N ILE A 105 -0.86 11.31 -2.46
CA ILE A 105 -1.05 10.04 -1.74
C ILE A 105 -0.60 10.28 -0.31
N ASP A 106 -1.52 10.02 0.61
CA ASP A 106 -1.24 9.95 2.03
C ASP A 106 -1.70 8.61 2.62
N LEU A 107 -1.52 8.45 3.93
CA LEU A 107 -1.96 7.24 4.62
C LEU A 107 -3.49 7.11 4.65
N ALA A 108 -4.23 8.23 4.60
CA ALA A 108 -5.69 8.20 4.56
C ALA A 108 -6.21 7.59 3.24
N ASP A 109 -5.53 7.84 2.12
CA ASP A 109 -5.85 7.20 0.83
C ASP A 109 -5.67 5.68 0.88
N LEU A 110 -4.58 5.21 1.49
CA LEU A 110 -4.34 3.77 1.68
C LEU A 110 -5.35 3.14 2.63
N ARG A 111 -5.69 3.81 3.74
CA ARG A 111 -6.76 3.40 4.66
C ARG A 111 -8.10 3.27 3.94
N LEU A 112 -8.44 4.24 3.10
CA LEU A 112 -9.67 4.23 2.32
C LEU A 112 -9.70 3.04 1.37
N LEU A 113 -8.60 2.79 0.65
CA LEU A 113 -8.49 1.67 -0.27
C LEU A 113 -8.65 0.34 0.47
N ASN A 114 -7.99 0.19 1.62
CA ASN A 114 -8.04 -1.00 2.46
C ASN A 114 -9.47 -1.24 3.00
N GLN A 115 -10.15 -0.19 3.45
CA GLN A 115 -11.52 -0.30 3.99
C GLN A 115 -12.54 -0.80 2.95
N TYR A 116 -12.36 -0.45 1.68
CA TYR A 116 -13.28 -0.85 0.61
C TYR A 116 -12.91 -2.16 -0.08
N SER A 117 -11.79 -2.77 0.29
CA SER A 117 -11.24 -3.93 -0.39
C SER A 117 -11.14 -5.14 0.54
N ASP A 118 -11.29 -6.34 -0.02
CA ASP A 118 -10.98 -7.58 0.67
C ASP A 118 -9.53 -8.01 0.43
N HIS A 119 -8.91 -7.54 -0.67
CA HIS A 119 -7.53 -7.85 -1.09
C HIS A 119 -6.84 -6.58 -1.58
N LEU A 120 -5.57 -6.41 -1.21
CA LEU A 120 -4.68 -5.40 -1.79
C LEU A 120 -3.59 -6.11 -2.60
N LEU A 121 -3.56 -5.88 -3.91
CA LEU A 121 -2.64 -6.56 -4.83
C LEU A 121 -1.59 -5.61 -5.39
N ALA A 122 -0.33 -5.99 -5.20
CA ALA A 122 0.86 -5.24 -5.55
C ALA A 122 1.41 -5.64 -6.92
N PHE A 123 1.78 -4.63 -7.72
CA PHE A 123 2.42 -4.74 -9.01
C PHE A 123 3.51 -3.67 -9.16
N ASN A 124 4.66 -4.06 -9.71
CA ASN A 124 5.75 -3.13 -10.02
C ASN A 124 5.97 -2.95 -11.55
N ASN A 125 5.00 -3.41 -12.34
CA ASN A 125 4.96 -3.36 -13.80
C ASN A 125 3.52 -3.11 -14.28
N LYS A 126 3.35 -2.17 -15.21
CA LYS A 126 2.02 -1.71 -15.65
C LYS A 126 1.27 -2.77 -16.45
N CYS A 127 1.98 -3.46 -17.35
CA CYS A 127 1.39 -4.50 -18.18
C CYS A 127 0.82 -5.64 -17.31
N ALA A 128 1.53 -6.05 -16.26
CA ALA A 128 1.09 -7.07 -15.32
C ALA A 128 -0.20 -6.65 -14.58
N ALA A 129 -0.25 -5.41 -14.10
CA ALA A 129 -1.43 -4.86 -13.43
C ALA A 129 -2.65 -4.82 -14.37
N ILE A 130 -2.53 -4.21 -15.55
CA ILE A 130 -3.62 -4.06 -16.52
C ILE A 130 -4.12 -5.43 -17.01
N ASN A 131 -3.20 -6.34 -17.33
CA ASN A 131 -3.56 -7.70 -17.73
C ASN A 131 -4.30 -8.43 -16.61
N TYR A 132 -3.87 -8.26 -15.36
CA TYR A 132 -4.55 -8.87 -14.21
C TYR A 132 -5.95 -8.28 -14.03
N MET A 133 -6.10 -6.96 -14.00
CA MET A 133 -7.39 -6.27 -13.87
C MET A 133 -8.38 -6.70 -14.96
N SER A 134 -7.90 -6.95 -16.18
CA SER A 134 -8.70 -7.41 -17.32
C SER A 134 -9.17 -8.87 -17.23
N THR A 135 -8.46 -9.72 -16.50
CA THR A 135 -8.64 -11.19 -16.57
C THR A 135 -9.02 -11.85 -15.25
N GLN A 136 -8.78 -11.17 -14.13
CA GLN A 136 -9.07 -11.67 -12.80
C GLN A 136 -10.58 -11.94 -12.60
N LYS A 137 -10.89 -12.91 -11.75
CA LYS A 137 -12.25 -13.28 -11.34
C LYS A 137 -12.44 -13.23 -9.82
N LEU A 138 -11.52 -12.60 -9.12
CA LEU A 138 -11.51 -12.47 -7.68
C LEU A 138 -12.63 -11.54 -7.20
N GLY A 139 -12.94 -10.51 -7.99
CA GLY A 139 -14.01 -9.56 -7.65
C GLY A 139 -14.01 -8.31 -8.51
N VAL A 140 -14.44 -7.19 -7.92
CA VAL A 140 -14.45 -5.87 -8.55
C VAL A 140 -13.25 -5.08 -8.03
N VAL A 141 -12.49 -4.47 -8.94
CA VAL A 141 -11.44 -3.51 -8.58
C VAL A 141 -12.12 -2.26 -8.03
N MET A 142 -11.95 -1.96 -6.75
CA MET A 142 -12.59 -0.82 -6.09
C MET A 142 -11.79 0.47 -6.20
N GLY A 143 -10.49 0.35 -6.48
CA GLY A 143 -9.63 1.49 -6.67
C GLY A 143 -8.17 1.08 -6.72
N GLY A 144 -7.29 2.07 -6.66
CA GLY A 144 -5.87 1.80 -6.56
C GLY A 144 -5.00 3.02 -6.30
N VAL A 145 -3.72 2.73 -6.14
CA VAL A 145 -2.64 3.70 -6.06
C VAL A 145 -1.70 3.46 -7.24
N TYR A 146 -1.25 4.53 -7.89
CA TYR A 146 -0.24 4.49 -8.94
C TYR A 146 0.88 5.49 -8.63
N LEU A 147 2.11 5.02 -8.48
CA LEU A 147 3.32 5.83 -8.52
C LEU A 147 4.04 5.61 -9.83
N ALA A 148 4.17 6.68 -10.61
CA ALA A 148 5.12 6.74 -11.70
C ALA A 148 6.54 7.02 -11.17
N HIS A 149 7.55 6.49 -11.83
CA HIS A 149 8.94 6.58 -11.38
C HIS A 149 9.81 7.43 -12.31
N GLY A 150 11.09 7.61 -11.95
CA GLY A 150 12.04 8.55 -12.56
C GLY A 150 12.08 8.63 -14.09
N GLN A 151 11.78 7.55 -14.81
CA GLN A 151 11.85 7.49 -16.27
C GLN A 151 10.51 7.70 -16.98
N THR A 152 9.42 7.84 -16.23
CA THR A 152 8.08 7.99 -16.80
C THR A 152 7.87 9.42 -17.30
N ASP A 153 7.57 9.55 -18.59
CA ASP A 153 7.18 10.84 -19.18
C ASP A 153 5.70 11.15 -18.96
N LEU A 154 5.27 12.37 -19.33
CA LEU A 154 3.90 12.82 -19.10
C LEU A 154 2.88 12.01 -19.92
N ASP A 155 3.18 11.68 -21.17
CA ASP A 155 2.27 10.93 -22.03
C ASP A 155 2.07 9.52 -21.47
N GLU A 156 3.16 8.88 -21.04
CA GLU A 156 3.15 7.58 -20.39
C GLU A 156 2.40 7.61 -19.05
N TYR A 157 2.58 8.68 -18.26
CA TYR A 157 1.84 8.91 -17.02
C TYR A 157 0.33 8.98 -17.28
N GLU A 158 -0.10 9.82 -18.22
CA GLU A 158 -1.51 10.03 -18.56
C GLU A 158 -2.14 8.75 -19.12
N ASN A 159 -1.47 8.09 -20.07
CA ASN A 159 -1.96 6.85 -20.67
C ASN A 159 -2.13 5.75 -19.61
N THR A 160 -1.15 5.59 -18.71
CA THR A 160 -1.25 4.58 -17.63
C THR A 160 -2.41 4.89 -16.68
N ASN A 161 -2.61 6.16 -16.33
CA ASN A 161 -3.77 6.56 -15.51
C ASN A 161 -5.10 6.21 -16.20
N GLN A 162 -5.22 6.49 -17.51
CA GLN A 162 -6.43 6.17 -18.27
C GLN A 162 -6.68 4.66 -18.36
N ASP A 163 -5.63 3.87 -18.59
CA ASP A 163 -5.75 2.42 -18.65
C ASP A 163 -6.19 1.83 -17.31
N LEU A 164 -5.62 2.31 -16.19
CA LEU A 164 -6.00 1.85 -14.85
C LEU A 164 -7.43 2.27 -14.48
N ILE A 165 -7.78 3.54 -14.71
CA ILE A 165 -9.11 4.05 -14.33
C ILE A 165 -10.22 3.39 -15.16
N HIS A 166 -9.94 2.95 -16.39
CA HIS A 166 -10.89 2.23 -17.23
C HIS A 166 -11.40 0.92 -16.59
N HIS A 167 -10.60 0.31 -15.72
CA HIS A 167 -10.95 -0.92 -15.00
C HIS A 167 -11.61 -0.68 -13.64
N ILE A 168 -11.68 0.57 -13.19
CA ILE A 168 -12.23 0.96 -11.89
C ILE A 168 -13.65 1.50 -12.13
N PRO A 169 -14.66 1.07 -11.37
CA PRO A 169 -16.03 1.59 -11.52
C PRO A 169 -16.09 3.07 -11.13
N GLU A 170 -17.12 3.79 -11.57
CA GLU A 170 -17.31 5.22 -11.26
C GLU A 170 -17.35 5.53 -9.75
N THR A 171 -17.71 4.53 -8.93
CA THR A 171 -17.72 4.64 -7.46
C THR A 171 -16.35 4.42 -6.82
N GLY A 172 -15.37 3.96 -7.60
CA GLY A 172 -14.00 3.75 -7.16
C GLY A 172 -13.12 4.98 -7.37
N PHE A 173 -11.84 4.85 -7.03
CA PHE A 173 -10.88 5.94 -7.16
C PHE A 173 -9.48 5.43 -7.53
N LEU A 174 -8.68 6.30 -8.14
CA LEU A 174 -7.27 6.06 -8.40
C LEU A 174 -6.48 7.26 -7.86
N CYS A 175 -5.66 7.02 -6.84
CA CYS A 175 -4.71 8.03 -6.36
C CYS A 175 -3.41 7.86 -7.14
N SER A 176 -3.04 8.87 -7.92
CA SER A 176 -1.82 8.83 -8.72
C SER A 176 -0.85 9.94 -8.37
N SER A 177 0.42 9.57 -8.36
CA SER A 177 1.52 10.42 -7.95
C SER A 177 2.83 10.00 -8.62
N TYR A 178 3.91 10.67 -8.25
CA TYR A 178 5.24 10.46 -8.78
C TYR A 178 6.23 10.20 -7.66
N HIS A 179 7.12 9.26 -7.88
CA HIS A 179 8.24 8.95 -7.00
C HIS A 179 9.53 8.73 -7.80
N SER A 180 10.39 9.75 -7.93
CA SER A 180 11.57 9.71 -8.80
C SER A 180 12.55 8.58 -8.49
N LEU A 181 12.70 8.24 -7.21
CA LEU A 181 13.61 7.20 -6.72
C LEU A 181 12.95 5.80 -6.63
N GLY A 182 11.74 5.67 -7.16
CA GLY A 182 11.00 4.40 -7.11
C GLY A 182 11.76 3.25 -7.76
N ARG A 183 11.66 2.09 -7.13
CA ARG A 183 12.23 0.82 -7.60
C ARG A 183 11.36 0.22 -8.69
N SER A 184 11.99 -0.46 -9.64
CA SER A 184 11.30 -1.08 -10.78
C SER A 184 10.54 -0.06 -11.64
N GLU A 185 9.70 -0.52 -12.58
CA GLU A 185 9.07 0.34 -13.58
C GLU A 185 8.08 1.34 -12.97
N CYS A 186 7.25 0.88 -12.03
CA CYS A 186 6.25 1.69 -11.35
C CYS A 186 5.85 1.06 -10.02
N THR A 187 4.94 1.70 -9.29
CA THR A 187 4.23 1.10 -8.15
C THR A 187 2.75 1.14 -8.44
N ILE A 188 2.09 -0.01 -8.45
CA ILE A 188 0.64 -0.10 -8.55
C ILE A 188 0.13 -0.99 -7.42
N LEU A 189 -0.78 -0.44 -6.62
CA LEU A 189 -1.54 -1.18 -5.63
C LEU A 189 -3.01 -1.12 -6.02
N ILE A 190 -3.66 -2.25 -6.21
CA ILE A 190 -5.11 -2.30 -6.51
C ILE A 190 -5.87 -2.92 -5.36
N GLY A 191 -7.02 -2.34 -5.04
CA GLY A 191 -7.96 -2.88 -4.08
C GLY A 191 -9.04 -3.68 -4.77
N ILE A 192 -9.26 -4.93 -4.35
CA ILE A 192 -10.32 -5.79 -4.90
C ILE A 192 -11.30 -6.16 -3.81
N LYS A 193 -12.57 -5.92 -4.07
CA LYS A 193 -13.69 -6.42 -3.28
C LYS A 193 -14.27 -7.67 -3.93
N ARG A 194 -14.30 -8.77 -3.19
CA ARG A 194 -14.92 -10.02 -3.65
C ARG A 194 -16.39 -9.76 -3.95
N LEU A 195 -16.84 -10.25 -5.08
CA LEU A 195 -18.26 -10.38 -5.34
C LEU A 195 -18.76 -11.47 -4.38
N GLY A 196 -19.46 -11.06 -3.33
CA GLY A 196 -20.05 -12.02 -2.41
C GLY A 196 -20.84 -13.05 -3.18
N GLU A 197 -20.69 -14.33 -2.84
CA GLU A 197 -21.72 -15.31 -3.17
C GLU A 197 -23.00 -14.77 -2.55
N THR A 198 -23.93 -14.29 -3.38
CA THR A 198 -25.32 -14.13 -2.95
C THR A 198 -25.77 -15.49 -2.44
N GLN A 199 -25.84 -15.64 -1.11
CA GLN A 199 -26.57 -16.72 -0.47
C GLN A 199 -28.07 -16.51 -0.69
#